data_AF-A0A125MMJ7-F1
#
_entry.id   AF-A0A125MMJ7-F1
#
_cell.length_a   1.000
_cell.length_b   1.000
_cell.length_c   1.000
_cell.angle_alpha   90.00
_cell.angle_beta   90.00
_cell.angle_gamma   90.00
#
_symmetry.space_group_name_H-M   'P 1'
#
loop_
_entity.id
_entity.type
_entity.pdbx_description
1 polymer ?
#
loop_
_entity_poly.entity_id
_entity_poly.type
_entity_poly.pdbx_seq_one_letter_code
_entity_poly.pdbx_strand_id
1 'polypeptide(L)'
;MKLRLIAAAVAALALTAGNAVAQDTSSEKGKLSYALGYDLGRNAVESGEQVDVNTIVKGLQDGYAKKQPSVPVDQLRTAVQNMQKRQQDKAKAEWDKAAAENKVKSDAFINANKAKAGVKVLPSGVQYRVIDAGSGAKPTQASTVALEVAGPFPFGERPAQARPANAIPSIKVSEIEMAAMREVLLQMPTGAKWEVTLPSAQAYGADPRTPYPPNVAVQFEIKLVSVK
;
A
#
# COMPACT_ATOMS: atom_id res chain seq x y z
N MET A 1 -60.00 53.17 56.16
CA MET A 1 -60.55 51.89 55.67
C MET A 1 -59.83 51.48 54.39
N LYS A 2 -58.98 50.43 54.48
CA LYS A 2 -58.71 49.35 53.50
C LYS A 2 -58.33 49.65 52.02
N LEU A 3 -57.08 49.24 51.67
CA LEU A 3 -56.66 48.30 50.57
C LEU A 3 -56.76 48.81 49.09
N ARG A 4 -55.84 48.61 48.11
CA ARG A 4 -55.00 47.47 47.61
C ARG A 4 -53.91 48.01 46.62
N LEU A 5 -52.63 47.58 46.67
CA LEU A 5 -51.88 46.54 45.90
C LEU A 5 -51.24 46.92 44.52
N ILE A 6 -49.90 46.77 44.49
CA ILE A 6 -49.01 46.12 43.48
C ILE A 6 -48.92 46.78 42.07
N ALA A 7 -47.83 47.43 41.65
CA ALA A 7 -46.41 47.05 41.46
C ALA A 7 -46.09 46.34 40.11
N ALA A 8 -45.34 47.09 39.29
CA ALA A 8 -44.33 46.72 38.29
C ALA A 8 -44.67 45.74 37.15
N ALA A 9 -44.72 46.31 35.94
CA ALA A 9 -44.62 45.59 34.68
C ALA A 9 -43.19 45.02 34.49
N VAL A 10 -43.07 43.70 34.30
CA VAL A 10 -41.85 43.05 33.84
C VAL A 10 -42.11 42.50 32.45
N ALA A 11 -41.47 43.11 31.46
CA ALA A 11 -41.40 42.59 30.10
C ALA A 11 -40.47 41.37 30.09
N ALA A 12 -41.02 40.19 29.82
CA ALA A 12 -40.24 38.99 29.61
C ALA A 12 -39.63 39.00 28.20
N LEU A 13 -38.34 39.33 28.10
CA LEU A 13 -37.52 38.97 26.94
C LEU A 13 -37.39 37.43 26.91
N ALA A 14 -38.02 36.79 25.93
CA ALA A 14 -37.74 35.40 25.60
C ALA A 14 -36.37 35.33 24.89
N LEU A 15 -35.31 35.15 25.66
CA LEU A 15 -34.03 34.66 25.15
C LEU A 15 -34.23 33.21 24.70
N THR A 16 -34.41 32.98 23.41
CA THR A 16 -34.24 31.65 22.80
C THR A 16 -32.75 31.31 22.83
N ALA A 17 -32.28 30.85 23.99
CA ALA A 17 -31.03 30.12 24.07
C ALA A 17 -31.19 28.86 23.21
N GLY A 18 -30.59 28.88 22.01
CA GLY A 18 -30.43 27.68 21.21
C GLY A 18 -29.67 26.66 22.05
N ASN A 19 -30.36 25.65 22.56
CA ASN A 19 -29.71 24.53 23.21
C ASN A 19 -28.78 23.90 22.18
N ALA A 20 -27.48 24.07 22.35
CA ALA A 20 -26.50 23.17 21.77
C ALA A 20 -26.78 21.81 22.40
N VAL A 21 -27.60 20.99 21.72
CA VAL A 21 -27.82 19.60 22.12
C VAL A 21 -26.44 18.94 22.10
N ALA A 22 -25.97 18.48 23.26
CA ALA A 22 -24.74 17.70 23.32
C ALA A 22 -24.83 16.55 22.32
N GLN A 23 -23.80 16.40 21.48
CA GLN A 23 -23.80 15.32 20.49
C GLN A 23 -23.80 13.99 21.24
N ASP A 24 -24.82 13.17 21.00
CA ASP A 24 -24.87 11.83 21.56
C ASP A 24 -23.79 10.97 20.87
N THR A 25 -22.71 10.68 21.59
CA THR A 25 -21.64 9.77 21.18
C THR A 25 -21.73 8.43 21.90
N SER A 26 -22.81 8.20 22.65
CA SER A 26 -22.96 7.09 23.58
C SER A 26 -23.91 6.00 23.09
N SER A 27 -24.97 6.38 22.36
CA SER A 27 -25.86 5.42 21.71
C SER A 27 -25.20 4.77 20.48
N GLU A 28 -25.72 3.64 20.03
CA GLU A 28 -25.24 2.98 18.80
C GLU A 28 -25.32 3.90 17.58
N LYS A 29 -26.41 4.68 17.47
CA LYS A 29 -26.57 5.70 16.42
C LYS A 29 -25.50 6.78 16.55
N GLY A 30 -25.22 7.21 17.77
CA GLY A 30 -24.21 8.22 18.10
C GLY A 30 -22.80 7.78 17.73
N LYS A 31 -22.41 6.57 18.17
CA LYS A 31 -21.12 5.96 17.85
C LYS A 31 -20.90 5.80 16.35
N LEU A 32 -21.91 5.31 15.62
CA LEU A 32 -21.82 5.18 14.15
C LEU A 32 -21.63 6.54 13.47
N SER A 33 -22.39 7.55 13.88
CA SER A 33 -22.28 8.91 13.32
C SER A 33 -20.90 9.52 13.58
N TYR A 34 -20.38 9.33 14.80
CA TYR A 34 -19.03 9.76 15.17
C TYR A 34 -17.95 9.02 14.37
N ALA A 35 -18.07 7.69 14.21
CA ALA A 35 -17.12 6.90 13.45
C ALA A 35 -17.02 7.35 11.98
N LEU A 36 -18.16 7.63 11.34
CA LEU A 36 -18.19 8.14 9.96
C LEU A 36 -17.56 9.53 9.84
N GLY A 37 -17.87 10.45 10.75
CA GLY A 37 -17.27 11.79 10.78
C GLY A 37 -15.77 11.76 11.10
N TYR A 38 -15.35 10.89 12.02
CA TYR A 38 -13.95 10.69 12.39
C TYR A 38 -13.12 10.16 11.22
N ASP A 39 -13.62 9.15 10.49
CA ASP A 39 -12.92 8.62 9.32
C ASP A 39 -12.81 9.67 8.21
N LEU A 40 -13.86 10.45 7.96
CA LEU A 40 -13.82 11.57 7.00
C LEU A 40 -12.76 12.60 7.37
N GLY A 41 -12.69 13.00 8.64
CA GLY A 41 -11.70 13.96 9.13
C GLY A 41 -10.27 13.43 9.03
N ARG A 42 -10.05 12.16 9.41
CA ARG A 42 -8.75 11.50 9.30
C ARG A 42 -8.28 11.42 7.85
N ASN A 43 -9.14 10.95 6.94
CA ASN A 43 -8.81 10.84 5.51
C ASN A 43 -8.52 12.20 4.86
N ALA A 44 -9.20 13.27 5.30
CA ALA A 44 -8.92 14.63 4.82
C ALA A 44 -7.51 15.09 5.19
N VAL A 45 -7.08 14.87 6.43
CA VAL A 45 -5.71 15.21 6.88
C VAL A 45 -4.66 14.34 6.17
N GLU A 46 -4.91 13.02 6.07
CA GLU A 46 -4.00 12.09 5.39
C GLU A 46 -3.83 12.43 3.90
N SER A 47 -4.86 12.97 3.24
CA SER A 47 -4.75 13.45 1.86
C SER A 47 -3.77 14.62 1.71
N GLY A 48 -3.60 15.44 2.75
CA GLY A 48 -2.84 16.69 2.73
C GLY A 48 -3.59 17.86 2.08
N GLU A 49 -4.87 17.69 1.77
CA GLU A 49 -5.73 18.74 1.21
C GLU A 49 -6.17 19.72 2.32
N GLN A 50 -6.14 21.02 2.01
CA GLN A 50 -6.58 22.06 2.95
C GLN A 50 -8.09 22.26 2.83
N VAL A 51 -8.84 21.60 3.70
CA VAL A 51 -10.30 21.65 3.71
C VAL A 51 -10.83 22.40 4.93
N ASP A 52 -11.93 23.13 4.74
CA ASP A 52 -12.67 23.75 5.84
C ASP A 52 -13.72 22.80 6.40
N VAL A 53 -13.51 22.35 7.65
CA VAL A 53 -14.38 21.36 8.30
C VAL A 53 -15.82 21.86 8.44
N ASN A 54 -16.02 23.15 8.72
CA ASN A 54 -17.36 23.72 8.85
C ASN A 54 -18.13 23.67 7.52
N THR A 55 -17.45 23.88 6.40
CA THR A 55 -18.01 23.77 5.06
C THR A 55 -18.34 22.31 4.70
N ILE A 56 -17.51 21.34 5.12
CA ILE A 56 -17.82 19.91 4.98
C ILE A 56 -19.09 19.57 5.76
N VAL A 57 -19.20 20.01 7.02
CA VAL A 57 -20.37 19.81 7.87
C VAL A 57 -21.61 20.42 7.23
N LYS A 58 -21.51 21.63 6.68
CA LYS A 58 -22.60 22.28 5.94
C LYS A 58 -23.03 21.45 4.72
N GLY A 59 -22.08 20.98 3.92
CA GLY A 59 -22.36 20.12 2.76
C GLY A 59 -23.04 18.80 3.14
N LEU A 60 -22.60 18.18 4.24
CA LEU A 60 -23.22 16.98 4.79
C LEU A 60 -24.66 17.24 5.25
N GLN A 61 -24.90 18.36 5.94
CA GLN A 61 -26.23 18.77 6.38
C GLN A 61 -27.17 19.06 5.20
N ASP A 62 -26.70 19.81 4.18
CA ASP A 62 -27.49 20.11 2.99
C ASP A 62 -27.85 18.83 2.21
N GLY A 63 -26.88 17.92 2.04
CA GLY A 63 -27.10 16.63 1.38
C GLY A 63 -28.06 15.71 2.15
N TYR A 64 -27.90 15.60 3.48
CA TYR A 64 -28.81 14.82 4.33
C TYR A 64 -30.24 15.37 4.31
N ALA A 65 -30.38 16.70 4.26
CA ALA A 65 -31.66 17.38 4.13
C ALA A 65 -32.23 17.33 2.70
N LYS A 66 -31.56 16.67 1.74
CA LYS A 66 -31.92 16.60 0.31
C LYS A 66 -32.10 17.98 -0.33
N LYS A 67 -31.37 18.97 0.16
CA LYS A 67 -31.35 20.32 -0.42
C LYS A 67 -30.49 20.32 -1.68
N GLN A 68 -30.79 21.24 -2.59
CA GLN A 68 -29.86 21.53 -3.67
C GLN A 68 -28.56 22.10 -3.07
N PRO A 69 -27.38 21.75 -3.62
CA PRO A 69 -26.13 22.27 -3.12
C PRO A 69 -26.09 23.81 -3.16
N SER A 70 -25.55 24.40 -2.09
CA SER A 70 -25.33 25.85 -2.02
C SER A 70 -24.30 26.36 -3.06
N VAL A 71 -23.60 25.45 -3.75
CA VAL A 71 -22.58 25.71 -4.77
C VAL A 71 -23.03 25.05 -6.09
N PRO A 72 -22.89 25.70 -7.26
CA PRO A 72 -23.23 25.09 -8.54
C PRO A 72 -22.52 23.75 -8.76
N VAL A 73 -23.26 22.75 -9.25
CA VAL A 73 -22.77 21.37 -9.41
C VAL A 73 -21.50 21.30 -10.28
N ASP A 74 -21.38 22.14 -11.30
CA ASP A 74 -20.19 22.16 -12.16
C ASP A 74 -18.93 22.68 -11.44
N GLN A 75 -19.09 23.59 -10.47
CA GLN A 75 -17.99 24.05 -9.63
C GLN A 75 -17.55 22.94 -8.66
N LEU A 76 -18.51 22.19 -8.10
CA LEU A 76 -18.19 21.02 -7.27
C LEU A 76 -17.43 19.96 -8.08
N ARG A 77 -17.86 19.66 -9.32
CA ARG A 77 -17.17 18.72 -10.21
C ARG A 77 -15.75 19.19 -10.51
N THR A 78 -15.57 20.48 -10.82
CA THR A 78 -14.27 21.08 -11.09
C THR A 78 -13.35 21.01 -9.86
N ALA A 79 -13.87 21.28 -8.67
CA ALA A 79 -13.11 21.19 -7.42
C ALA A 79 -12.59 19.76 -7.18
N VAL A 80 -13.44 18.75 -7.38
CA VAL A 80 -13.06 17.33 -7.26
C VAL A 80 -12.03 16.92 -8.31
N GLN A 81 -12.19 17.35 -9.57
CA GLN A 81 -11.21 17.08 -10.64
C GLN A 81 -9.83 17.69 -10.32
N ASN A 82 -9.81 18.92 -9.81
CA ASN A 82 -8.56 19.58 -9.41
C ASN A 82 -7.89 18.86 -8.24
N MET A 83 -8.66 18.39 -7.26
CA MET A 83 -8.15 17.56 -6.16
C MET A 83 -7.58 16.24 -6.70
N GLN A 84 -8.30 15.53 -7.57
CA GLN A 84 -7.82 14.29 -8.19
C GLN A 84 -6.50 14.50 -8.94
N LYS A 85 -6.38 15.59 -9.71
CA LYS A 85 -5.15 15.95 -10.40
C LYS A 85 -3.99 16.19 -9.43
N ARG A 86 -4.18 16.97 -8.36
CA ARG A 86 -3.15 17.19 -7.33
C ARG A 86 -2.71 15.87 -6.69
N GLN A 87 -3.65 14.99 -6.38
CA GLN A 87 -3.35 13.69 -5.80
C GLN A 87 -2.55 12.81 -6.77
N GLN A 88 -2.88 12.82 -8.07
CA GLN A 88 -2.11 12.12 -9.09
C GLN A 88 -0.69 12.70 -9.24
N ASP A 89 -0.55 14.02 -9.27
CA ASP A 89 0.75 14.70 -9.37
C ASP A 89 1.62 14.40 -8.15
N LYS A 90 1.04 14.40 -6.94
CA LYS A 90 1.70 14.03 -5.68
C LYS A 90 2.13 12.57 -5.69
N ALA A 91 1.23 11.64 -6.02
CA ALA A 91 1.54 10.22 -6.10
C ALA A 91 2.64 9.93 -7.14
N LYS A 92 2.61 10.61 -8.28
CA LYS A 92 3.67 10.53 -9.29
C LYS A 92 4.99 11.05 -8.77
N ALA A 93 5.02 12.20 -8.09
CA ALA A 93 6.25 12.76 -7.53
C ALA A 93 6.86 11.86 -6.46
N GLU A 94 6.03 11.29 -5.58
CA GLU A 94 6.44 10.32 -4.56
C GLU A 94 6.97 9.02 -5.21
N TRP A 95 6.30 8.53 -6.26
CA TRP A 95 6.74 7.37 -7.03
C TRP A 95 8.09 7.62 -7.71
N ASP A 96 8.26 8.75 -8.41
CA ASP A 96 9.49 9.09 -9.12
C ASP A 96 10.66 9.28 -8.13
N LYS A 97 10.40 9.90 -6.97
CA LYS A 97 11.38 10.00 -5.88
C LYS A 97 11.79 8.63 -5.35
N ALA A 98 10.81 7.77 -5.01
CA ALA A 98 11.09 6.42 -4.54
C ALA A 98 11.84 5.59 -5.60
N ALA A 99 11.48 5.75 -6.88
CA ALA A 99 12.13 5.06 -7.99
C ALA A 99 13.61 5.44 -8.13
N ALA A 100 13.94 6.72 -7.95
CA ALA A 100 15.33 7.20 -7.97
C ALA A 100 16.12 6.68 -6.75
N GLU A 101 15.58 6.82 -5.54
CA GLU A 101 16.23 6.35 -4.31
C GLU A 101 16.44 4.83 -4.31
N ASN A 102 15.43 4.06 -4.68
CA ASN A 102 15.51 2.61 -4.74
C ASN A 102 16.45 2.13 -5.84
N LYS A 103 16.54 2.83 -6.97
CA LYS A 103 17.52 2.48 -8.01
C LYS A 103 18.94 2.56 -7.47
N VAL A 104 19.29 3.63 -6.76
CA VAL A 104 20.63 3.78 -6.15
C VAL A 104 20.90 2.66 -5.14
N LYS A 105 19.92 2.37 -4.25
CA LYS A 105 20.03 1.29 -3.26
C LYS A 105 20.17 -0.08 -3.92
N SER A 106 19.39 -0.35 -4.96
CA SER A 106 19.44 -1.58 -5.75
C SER A 106 20.79 -1.77 -6.42
N ASP A 107 21.29 -0.75 -7.11
CA ASP A 107 22.58 -0.83 -7.79
C ASP A 107 23.71 -1.07 -6.78
N ALA A 108 23.68 -0.40 -5.63
CA ALA A 108 24.63 -0.63 -4.54
C ALA A 108 24.54 -2.06 -3.98
N PHE A 109 23.33 -2.54 -3.70
CA PHE A 109 23.10 -3.89 -3.18
C PHE A 109 23.58 -4.97 -4.15
N ILE A 110 23.20 -4.89 -5.43
CA ILE A 110 23.61 -5.83 -6.49
C ILE A 110 25.13 -5.82 -6.66
N ASN A 111 25.77 -4.65 -6.59
CA ASN A 111 27.23 -4.52 -6.70
C ASN A 111 27.97 -5.03 -5.47
N ALA A 112 27.42 -4.87 -4.28
CA ALA A 112 27.99 -5.46 -3.07
C ALA A 112 27.79 -6.98 -3.04
N ASN A 113 26.64 -7.47 -3.50
CA ASN A 113 26.32 -8.89 -3.48
C ASN A 113 27.19 -9.70 -4.43
N LYS A 114 27.46 -9.21 -5.65
CA LYS A 114 28.37 -9.89 -6.60
C LYS A 114 29.80 -10.08 -6.08
N ALA A 115 30.22 -9.26 -5.10
CA ALA A 115 31.56 -9.35 -4.51
C ALA A 115 31.64 -10.36 -3.36
N LYS A 116 30.51 -10.91 -2.89
CA LYS A 116 30.49 -11.91 -1.82
C LYS A 116 30.99 -13.26 -2.33
N ALA A 117 31.71 -13.98 -1.47
CA ALA A 117 32.20 -15.31 -1.78
C ALA A 117 31.06 -16.28 -2.15
N GLY A 118 31.28 -17.09 -3.18
CA GLY A 118 30.33 -18.09 -3.65
C GLY A 118 29.15 -17.54 -4.48
N VAL A 119 29.06 -16.21 -4.66
CA VAL A 119 28.08 -15.61 -5.57
C VAL A 119 28.53 -15.79 -7.02
N LYS A 120 27.63 -16.27 -7.86
CA LYS A 120 27.78 -16.40 -9.30
C LYS A 120 26.80 -15.46 -10.00
N VAL A 121 27.22 -14.90 -11.13
CA VAL A 121 26.42 -13.96 -11.93
C VAL A 121 26.11 -14.59 -13.27
N LEU A 122 24.83 -14.59 -13.64
CA LEU A 122 24.32 -15.04 -14.94
C LEU A 122 24.38 -13.89 -15.97
N PRO A 123 24.34 -14.19 -17.28
CA PRO A 123 24.36 -13.16 -18.33
C PRO A 123 23.25 -12.11 -18.20
N SER A 124 22.09 -12.48 -17.65
CA SER A 124 20.97 -11.57 -17.37
C SER A 124 21.23 -10.58 -16.21
N GLY A 125 22.35 -10.73 -15.51
CA GLY A 125 22.69 -9.99 -14.29
C GLY A 125 22.11 -10.62 -13.02
N VAL A 126 21.31 -11.69 -13.14
CA VAL A 126 20.83 -12.47 -11.99
C VAL A 126 22.01 -13.07 -11.24
N GLN A 127 21.97 -12.99 -9.92
CA GLN A 127 23.02 -13.54 -9.07
C GLN A 127 22.45 -14.69 -8.24
N TYR A 128 23.26 -15.68 -7.96
CA TYR A 128 22.89 -16.74 -7.04
C TYR A 128 24.07 -17.22 -6.22
N ARG A 129 23.76 -17.77 -5.05
CA ARG A 129 24.70 -18.44 -4.16
C ARG A 129 24.11 -19.78 -3.77
N VAL A 130 24.91 -20.83 -3.92
CA VAL A 130 24.52 -22.19 -3.53
C VAL A 130 24.60 -22.30 -2.01
N ILE A 131 23.47 -22.62 -1.37
CA ILE A 131 23.40 -22.90 0.08
C ILE A 131 23.46 -24.41 0.32
N ASP A 132 22.68 -25.15 -0.47
CA ASP A 132 22.75 -26.61 -0.61
C ASP A 132 22.82 -26.94 -2.10
N ALA A 133 23.76 -27.80 -2.48
CA ALA A 133 24.04 -28.13 -3.87
C ALA A 133 22.95 -28.98 -4.52
N GLY A 134 22.27 -29.84 -3.74
CA GLY A 134 21.45 -30.91 -4.28
C GLY A 134 22.26 -31.89 -5.15
N SER A 135 21.60 -32.92 -5.66
CA SER A 135 22.27 -33.96 -6.47
C SER A 135 21.40 -34.55 -7.58
N GLY A 136 20.13 -34.13 -7.69
CA GLY A 136 19.23 -34.65 -8.70
C GLY A 136 19.33 -33.92 -10.04
N ALA A 137 18.53 -34.36 -11.00
CA ALA A 137 18.48 -33.77 -12.34
C ALA A 137 18.09 -32.28 -12.29
N LYS A 138 18.60 -31.50 -13.24
CA LYS A 138 18.16 -30.13 -13.48
C LYS A 138 16.86 -30.15 -14.28
N PRO A 139 15.88 -29.26 -13.98
CA PRO A 139 14.64 -29.20 -14.74
C PRO A 139 14.89 -28.64 -16.15
N THR A 140 13.94 -28.92 -17.04
CA THR A 140 13.83 -28.28 -18.36
C THR A 140 12.64 -27.32 -18.37
N GLN A 141 12.47 -26.55 -19.45
CA GLN A 141 11.28 -25.70 -19.62
C GLN A 141 9.96 -26.53 -19.61
N ALA A 142 10.02 -27.80 -20.01
CA ALA A 142 8.86 -28.69 -20.03
C ALA A 142 8.57 -29.34 -18.67
N SER A 143 9.53 -29.31 -17.75
CA SER A 143 9.42 -29.97 -16.44
C SER A 143 8.41 -29.28 -15.53
N THR A 144 7.79 -30.08 -14.67
CA THR A 144 6.96 -29.61 -13.56
C THR A 144 7.78 -29.66 -12.27
N VAL A 145 7.85 -28.55 -11.55
CA VAL A 145 8.69 -28.42 -10.35
C VAL A 145 7.86 -28.13 -9.12
N ALA A 146 8.29 -28.65 -7.96
CA ALA A 146 7.80 -28.23 -6.65
C ALA A 146 8.90 -27.44 -5.94
N LEU A 147 8.55 -26.28 -5.38
CA LEU A 147 9.51 -25.35 -4.78
C LEU A 147 9.10 -25.03 -3.34
N GLU A 148 10.09 -24.76 -2.48
CA GLU A 148 9.87 -23.95 -1.29
C GLU A 148 10.55 -22.59 -1.52
N VAL A 149 9.81 -21.50 -1.35
CA VAL A 149 10.31 -20.15 -1.62
C VAL A 149 10.09 -19.26 -0.40
N ALA A 150 11.13 -18.55 0.01
CA ALA A 150 11.06 -17.45 0.96
C ALA A 150 11.42 -16.13 0.27
N GLY A 151 10.77 -15.04 0.67
CA GLY A 151 10.91 -13.71 0.06
C GLY A 151 9.67 -13.27 -0.76
N PRO A 152 9.77 -12.19 -1.56
CA PRO A 152 10.99 -11.41 -1.83
C PRO A 152 11.49 -10.62 -0.60
N PHE A 153 12.81 -10.60 -0.44
CA PHE A 153 13.53 -9.78 0.55
C PHE A 153 14.09 -8.53 -0.16
N PRO A 154 13.51 -7.33 0.06
CA PRO A 154 13.96 -6.11 -0.60
C PRO A 154 15.40 -5.79 -0.16
N PHE A 155 16.31 -5.60 -1.12
CA PHE A 155 17.72 -5.34 -0.84
C PHE A 155 18.39 -6.42 0.06
N GLY A 156 17.84 -7.63 0.10
CA GLY A 156 18.30 -8.71 1.00
C GLY A 156 17.88 -8.54 2.47
N GLU A 157 17.12 -7.50 2.80
CA GLU A 157 16.61 -7.25 4.15
C GLU A 157 15.46 -8.22 4.47
N ARG A 158 15.51 -8.82 5.66
CA ARG A 158 14.48 -9.75 6.17
C ARG A 158 13.66 -9.06 7.25
N PRO A 159 12.62 -8.28 6.89
CA PRO A 159 11.76 -7.66 7.90
C PRO A 159 11.06 -8.73 8.74
N ALA A 160 10.62 -8.39 9.96
CA ALA A 160 9.95 -9.34 10.86
C ALA A 160 8.68 -9.98 10.25
N GLN A 161 8.06 -9.30 9.29
CA GLN A 161 6.88 -9.75 8.55
C GLN A 161 7.24 -10.42 7.22
N ALA A 162 8.51 -10.70 6.97
CA ALA A 162 8.94 -11.32 5.73
C ALA A 162 8.31 -12.70 5.58
N ARG A 163 7.95 -13.06 4.35
CA ARG A 163 7.32 -14.35 4.06
C ARG A 163 8.30 -15.47 4.43
N PRO A 164 7.91 -16.39 5.32
CA PRO A 164 8.70 -17.59 5.58
C PRO A 164 8.74 -18.47 4.32
N ALA A 165 9.63 -19.46 4.33
CA ALA A 165 9.68 -20.45 3.27
C ALA A 165 8.34 -21.21 3.22
N ASN A 166 7.64 -21.09 2.10
CA ASN A 166 6.36 -21.76 1.88
C ASN A 166 6.46 -22.67 0.65
N ALA A 167 5.80 -23.82 0.73
CA ALA A 167 5.66 -24.71 -0.41
C ALA A 167 4.78 -24.06 -1.49
N ILE A 168 5.30 -24.02 -2.71
CA ILE A 168 4.57 -23.56 -3.89
C ILE A 168 3.96 -24.80 -4.57
N PRO A 169 2.68 -24.75 -4.99
CA PRO A 169 2.07 -25.80 -5.79
C PRO A 169 2.93 -26.14 -7.00
N SER A 170 2.88 -27.41 -7.41
CA SER A 170 3.65 -27.85 -8.58
C SER A 170 3.27 -27.03 -9.81
N ILE A 171 4.28 -26.45 -10.46
CA ILE A 171 4.12 -25.54 -11.59
C ILE A 171 5.07 -25.94 -12.70
N LYS A 172 4.65 -25.80 -13.96
CA LYS A 172 5.53 -26.02 -15.09
C LYS A 172 6.53 -24.88 -15.20
N VAL A 173 7.81 -25.18 -15.44
CA VAL A 173 8.86 -24.14 -15.52
C VAL A 173 8.48 -23.07 -16.55
N SER A 174 7.92 -23.44 -17.71
CA SER A 174 7.49 -22.49 -18.74
C SER A 174 6.37 -21.52 -18.32
N GLU A 175 5.59 -21.87 -17.30
CA GLU A 175 4.45 -21.08 -16.81
C GLU A 175 4.85 -20.07 -15.72
N ILE A 176 6.08 -20.14 -15.22
CA ILE A 176 6.61 -19.17 -14.26
C ILE A 176 6.78 -17.82 -14.97
N GLU A 177 5.97 -16.83 -14.58
CA GLU A 177 5.91 -15.50 -15.21
C GLU A 177 7.28 -14.80 -15.22
N MET A 178 8.04 -14.92 -14.12
CA MET A 178 9.34 -14.29 -13.98
C MET A 178 10.41 -15.04 -14.78
N ALA A 179 10.85 -14.48 -15.90
CA ALA A 179 11.87 -15.08 -16.78
C ALA A 179 13.19 -15.39 -16.05
N ALA A 180 13.62 -14.48 -15.18
CA ALA A 180 14.81 -14.67 -14.36
C ALA A 180 14.70 -15.89 -13.42
N MET A 181 13.50 -16.17 -12.92
CA MET A 181 13.26 -17.34 -12.10
C MET A 181 13.39 -18.63 -12.91
N ARG A 182 12.85 -18.63 -14.13
CA ARG A 182 13.01 -19.75 -15.07
C ARG A 182 14.49 -20.00 -15.37
N GLU A 183 15.25 -18.94 -15.67
CA GLU A 183 16.69 -19.04 -15.93
C GLU A 183 17.45 -19.70 -14.78
N VAL A 184 17.18 -19.29 -13.54
CA VAL A 184 17.83 -19.84 -12.34
C VAL A 184 17.44 -21.29 -12.10
N LEU A 185 16.14 -21.61 -12.20
CA LEU A 185 15.65 -22.97 -11.95
C LEU A 185 16.27 -23.99 -12.92
N LEU A 186 16.47 -23.63 -14.20
CA LEU A 186 17.15 -24.49 -15.17
C LEU A 186 18.61 -24.79 -14.81
N GLN A 187 19.22 -24.00 -13.91
CA GLN A 187 20.56 -24.23 -13.41
C GLN A 187 20.58 -25.01 -12.09
N MET A 188 19.46 -25.08 -11.36
CA MET A 188 19.35 -25.70 -10.05
C MET A 188 19.17 -27.22 -10.15
N PRO A 189 20.07 -28.03 -9.55
CA PRO A 189 19.83 -29.45 -9.34
C PRO A 189 18.64 -29.68 -8.41
N THR A 190 17.90 -30.78 -8.62
CA THR A 190 16.85 -31.17 -7.67
C THR A 190 17.44 -31.42 -6.28
N GLY A 191 16.75 -30.95 -5.25
CA GLY A 191 17.20 -30.95 -3.85
C GLY A 191 18.02 -29.72 -3.45
N ALA A 192 18.47 -28.91 -4.41
CA ALA A 192 19.31 -27.75 -4.12
C ALA A 192 18.52 -26.64 -3.41
N LYS A 193 19.21 -25.93 -2.52
CA LYS A 193 18.73 -24.68 -1.92
C LYS A 193 19.66 -23.55 -2.29
N TRP A 194 19.16 -22.54 -3.00
CA TRP A 194 19.95 -21.39 -3.44
C TRP A 194 19.38 -20.10 -2.86
N GLU A 195 20.27 -19.15 -2.61
CA GLU A 195 19.93 -17.75 -2.41
C GLU A 195 20.06 -17.05 -3.75
N VAL A 196 18.97 -16.48 -4.25
CA VAL A 196 18.85 -15.92 -5.60
C VAL A 196 18.57 -14.45 -5.48
N THR A 197 19.42 -13.62 -6.09
CA THR A 197 19.31 -12.17 -6.05
C THR A 197 19.04 -11.63 -7.45
N LEU A 198 17.94 -10.91 -7.59
CA LEU A 198 17.45 -10.36 -8.85
C LEU A 198 17.66 -8.84 -8.87
N PRO A 199 18.36 -8.30 -9.88
CA PRO A 199 18.29 -6.88 -10.20
C PRO A 199 16.83 -6.45 -10.42
N SER A 200 16.50 -5.19 -10.15
CA SER A 200 15.11 -4.70 -10.25
C SER A 200 14.47 -4.96 -11.62
N ALA A 201 15.22 -4.79 -12.71
CA ALA A 201 14.77 -5.06 -14.07
C ALA A 201 14.43 -6.53 -14.35
N GLN A 202 15.01 -7.46 -13.59
CA GLN A 202 14.75 -8.91 -13.67
C GLN A 202 13.69 -9.37 -12.64
N ALA A 203 13.21 -8.45 -11.80
CA ALA A 203 12.20 -8.68 -10.78
C ALA A 203 10.88 -7.98 -11.14
N TYR A 204 10.57 -6.85 -10.48
CA TYR A 204 9.30 -6.13 -10.63
C TYR A 204 9.42 -4.79 -11.38
N GLY A 205 10.64 -4.34 -11.68
CA GLY A 205 10.88 -3.09 -12.41
C GLY A 205 10.35 -1.85 -11.68
N ALA A 206 9.80 -0.90 -12.44
CA ALA A 206 9.22 0.35 -11.93
C ALA A 206 7.79 0.57 -12.45
N ASP A 207 7.03 -0.50 -12.66
CA ASP A 207 5.65 -0.42 -13.14
C ASP A 207 4.70 -0.04 -11.98
N PRO A 208 4.04 1.14 -12.04
CA PRO A 208 3.13 1.61 -10.98
C PRO A 208 1.85 0.80 -10.87
N ARG A 209 1.57 -0.11 -11.81
CA ARG A 209 0.42 -1.02 -11.76
C ARG A 209 0.68 -2.23 -10.84
N THR A 210 1.93 -2.47 -10.48
CA THR A 210 2.29 -3.56 -9.56
C THR A 210 2.18 -3.08 -8.12
N PRO A 211 1.86 -3.96 -7.16
CA PRO A 211 1.87 -3.61 -5.74
C PRO A 211 3.28 -3.44 -5.16
N TYR A 212 4.33 -3.55 -5.99
CA TYR A 212 5.72 -3.52 -5.56
C TYR A 212 6.32 -2.11 -5.69
N PRO A 213 7.19 -1.69 -4.75
CA PRO A 213 7.89 -0.42 -4.90
C PRO A 213 8.81 -0.41 -6.14
N PRO A 214 9.00 0.76 -6.77
CA PRO A 214 9.76 0.85 -8.02
C PRO A 214 11.24 0.59 -7.79
N ASN A 215 11.88 -0.03 -8.79
CA ASN A 215 13.32 -0.22 -8.90
C ASN A 215 13.95 -0.95 -7.70
N VAL A 216 13.22 -1.83 -7.02
CA VAL A 216 13.75 -2.62 -5.91
C VAL A 216 14.34 -3.93 -6.41
N ALA A 217 15.63 -4.14 -6.14
CA ALA A 217 16.29 -5.42 -6.25
C ALA A 217 15.85 -6.31 -5.09
N VAL A 218 15.63 -7.59 -5.37
CA VAL A 218 15.05 -8.53 -4.40
C VAL A 218 15.90 -9.77 -4.30
N GLN A 219 15.87 -10.39 -3.11
CA GLN A 219 16.49 -11.67 -2.87
C GLN A 219 15.42 -12.70 -2.48
N PHE A 220 15.62 -13.94 -2.92
CA PHE A 220 14.81 -15.09 -2.58
C PHE A 220 15.69 -16.18 -2.01
N GLU A 221 15.14 -16.98 -1.10
CA GLU A 221 15.66 -18.32 -0.85
C GLU A 221 14.76 -19.33 -1.54
N ILE A 222 15.34 -20.20 -2.35
CA ILE A 222 14.61 -21.15 -3.18
C ILE A 222 15.18 -22.53 -2.94
N LYS A 223 14.31 -23.48 -2.59
CA LYS A 223 14.63 -24.90 -2.57
C LYS A 223 13.86 -25.59 -3.68
N LEU A 224 14.57 -26.25 -4.59
CA LEU A 224 13.96 -27.09 -5.62
C LEU A 224 13.67 -28.47 -5.00
N VAL A 225 12.43 -28.70 -4.61
CA VAL A 225 12.03 -29.92 -3.86
C VAL A 225 11.98 -31.13 -4.77
N SER A 226 11.32 -31.01 -5.92
CA SER A 226 11.22 -32.11 -6.89
C SER A 226 11.04 -31.59 -8.32
N VAL A 227 11.39 -32.44 -9.29
CA VAL A 227 11.24 -32.23 -10.72
C VAL A 227 10.54 -33.45 -11.31
N LYS A 228 9.54 -33.22 -12.16
CA LYS A 228 8.79 -34.24 -12.92
C LYS A 228 8.76 -33.89 -14.41
#